data_AF-A0A126NUK5-F1
#
_entry.id   AF-A0A126NUK5-F1
#
_cell.length_a   1.000
_cell.length_b   1.000
_cell.length_c   1.000
_cell.angle_alpha   90.00
_cell.angle_beta   90.00
_cell.angle_gamma   90.00
#
_symmetry.space_group_name_H-M   'P 1'
#
loop_
_entity.id
_entity.type
_entity.pdbx_description
1 polymer ?
#
loop_
_entity_poly.entity_id
_entity_poly.type
_entity_poly.pdbx_seq_one_letter_code
_entity_poly.pdbx_strand_id
1 'polypeptide(L)'
;MMSRPVNEAADPGGTPAMPSPPPELPPLTPSEVPPAPPVEVPPDAEPQGIPTEPPPELPPNAPPEGPPASPIDLPPGRDPRQPQE
;
A
#
# COMPACT_ATOMS: atom_id res chain seq x y z
N MET A 1 -22.89 -39.47 -42.44
CA MET A 1 -23.90 -40.52 -42.17
C MET A 1 -24.40 -40.35 -40.75
N MET A 2 -25.70 -40.17 -40.56
CA MET A 2 -26.36 -40.10 -39.25
C MET A 2 -26.27 -41.45 -38.53
N SER A 3 -25.76 -41.46 -37.29
CA SER A 3 -25.80 -42.62 -36.40
C SER A 3 -27.24 -42.88 -35.95
N ARG A 4 -27.77 -44.04 -36.32
CA ARG A 4 -29.14 -44.48 -36.01
C ARG A 4 -29.27 -44.78 -34.51
N PRO A 5 -30.34 -44.35 -33.82
CA PRO A 5 -30.64 -44.90 -32.51
C PRO A 5 -31.03 -46.37 -32.66
N VAL A 6 -30.39 -47.24 -31.89
CA VAL A 6 -30.81 -48.63 -31.71
C VAL A 6 -32.16 -48.57 -31.00
N ASN A 7 -33.23 -48.73 -31.78
CA ASN A 7 -34.56 -48.95 -31.23
C ASN A 7 -34.56 -50.40 -30.72
N GLU A 8 -34.47 -50.56 -29.41
CA GLU A 8 -34.47 -51.86 -28.72
C GLU A 8 -35.83 -52.53 -28.96
N ALA A 9 -35.88 -53.36 -30.01
CA ALA A 9 -37.06 -54.12 -30.36
C ALA A 9 -37.34 -55.11 -29.23
N ALA A 10 -38.48 -54.95 -28.57
CA ALA A 10 -38.99 -55.90 -27.60
C ALA A 10 -39.05 -57.30 -28.22
N ASP A 11 -38.46 -58.28 -27.53
CA ASP A 11 -38.62 -59.70 -27.82
C ASP A 11 -40.12 -60.07 -27.78
N PRO A 12 -40.65 -60.86 -28.74
CA PRO A 12 -42.08 -61.18 -28.80
C PRO A 12 -42.52 -62.19 -27.72
N GLY A 13 -41.65 -62.51 -26.74
CA GLY A 13 -41.89 -63.41 -25.63
C GLY A 13 -41.73 -62.76 -24.25
N GLY A 14 -42.40 -61.63 -24.00
CA GLY A 14 -43.01 -61.41 -22.68
C GLY A 14 -42.11 -61.04 -21.49
N THR A 15 -41.04 -60.27 -21.67
CA THR A 15 -40.56 -59.38 -20.60
C THR A 15 -40.25 -57.99 -21.16
N PRO A 16 -40.90 -56.92 -20.68
CA PRO A 16 -40.45 -55.57 -21.02
C PRO A 16 -39.00 -55.40 -20.58
N ALA A 17 -38.17 -54.83 -21.45
CA ALA A 17 -36.80 -54.50 -21.10
C ALA A 17 -36.81 -53.57 -19.89
N MET A 18 -36.10 -53.97 -18.83
CA MET A 18 -35.96 -53.14 -17.64
C MET A 18 -35.21 -51.86 -18.04
N PRO A 19 -35.71 -50.65 -17.71
CA PRO A 19 -34.98 -49.44 -18.00
C PRO A 19 -33.62 -49.46 -17.29
N SER A 20 -32.58 -48.97 -17.97
CA SER A 20 -31.25 -48.82 -17.38
C SER A 20 -31.33 -47.92 -16.12
N PRO A 21 -30.55 -48.21 -15.06
CA PRO A 21 -30.56 -47.40 -13.86
C PRO A 21 -30.08 -45.96 -14.15
N PRO A 22 -30.52 -44.97 -13.36
CA PRO A 22 -30.07 -43.59 -13.51
C PRO A 22 -28.56 -43.49 -13.19
N PRO A 23 -27.84 -42.50 -13.77
CA PRO A 23 -26.45 -42.26 -13.45
C PRO A 23 -26.27 -41.87 -11.98
N GLU A 24 -25.13 -42.26 -11.40
CA GLU A 24 -24.78 -41.90 -10.03
C GLU A 24 -24.57 -40.39 -9.87
N LEU A 25 -24.94 -39.87 -8.69
CA LEU A 25 -24.74 -38.47 -8.37
C LEU A 25 -23.25 -38.18 -8.14
N PRO A 26 -22.79 -36.96 -8.47
CA PRO A 26 -21.43 -36.55 -8.15
C PRO A 26 -21.20 -36.59 -6.63
N PRO A 27 -19.95 -36.81 -6.18
CA PRO A 27 -19.61 -36.80 -4.76
C PRO A 27 -19.99 -35.46 -4.12
N LEU A 28 -20.57 -35.52 -2.91
CA LEU A 28 -20.99 -34.33 -2.16
C LEU A 28 -19.82 -33.55 -1.56
N THR A 29 -18.64 -34.17 -1.51
CA THR A 29 -17.43 -33.52 -1.00
C THR A 29 -16.69 -32.83 -2.12
N PRO A 30 -16.32 -31.55 -1.96
CA PRO A 30 -15.47 -30.88 -2.93
C PRO A 30 -14.13 -31.62 -3.03
N SER A 31 -13.56 -31.65 -4.24
CA SER A 31 -12.20 -32.14 -4.43
C SER A 31 -11.22 -31.25 -3.68
N GLU A 32 -10.19 -31.85 -3.08
CA GLU A 32 -9.09 -31.08 -2.50
C GLU A 32 -8.35 -30.33 -3.62
N VAL A 33 -8.08 -29.05 -3.40
CA VAL A 33 -7.22 -28.25 -4.27
C VAL A 33 -5.85 -28.11 -3.61
N PRO A 34 -4.75 -28.24 -4.38
CA PRO A 34 -3.42 -28.06 -3.83
C PRO A 34 -3.24 -26.62 -3.32
N PRO A 35 -2.41 -26.42 -2.29
CA PRO A 35 -2.13 -25.08 -1.78
C PRO A 35 -1.49 -24.20 -2.86
N ALA A 36 -1.83 -22.91 -2.83
CA ALA A 36 -1.25 -21.93 -3.73
C ALA A 36 0.28 -21.82 -3.52
N PRO A 37 1.05 -21.50 -4.57
CA PRO A 37 2.48 -21.26 -4.45
C PRO A 37 2.77 -20.04 -3.56
N PRO A 38 3.97 -19.95 -2.95
CA PRO A 38 4.38 -18.77 -2.18
C PRO A 38 4.39 -17.51 -3.04
N VAL A 39 4.06 -16.36 -2.43
CA VAL A 39 4.17 -15.06 -3.07
C VAL A 39 5.59 -14.52 -2.88
N GLU A 40 6.23 -14.07 -3.96
CA GLU A 40 7.50 -13.33 -3.85
C GLU A 40 7.27 -11.96 -3.24
N VAL A 41 7.98 -11.66 -2.16
CA VAL A 41 7.97 -10.34 -1.52
C VAL A 41 8.94 -9.45 -2.31
N PRO A 42 8.51 -8.25 -2.78
CA PRO A 42 9.43 -7.32 -3.41
C PRO A 42 10.55 -6.93 -2.45
N PRO A 43 11.74 -6.56 -2.96
CA PRO A 43 12.83 -6.08 -2.10
C PRO A 43 12.37 -4.86 -1.29
N ASP A 44 12.85 -4.78 -0.04
CA ASP A 44 12.58 -3.64 0.82
C ASP A 44 13.15 -2.36 0.19
N ALA A 45 12.39 -1.26 0.27
CA ALA A 45 12.86 0.00 -0.25
C ALA A 45 14.01 0.50 0.63
N GLU A 46 15.08 1.02 0.01
CA GLU A 46 16.19 1.59 0.78
C GLU A 46 15.65 2.69 1.72
N PRO A 47 16.13 2.75 2.98
CA PRO A 47 15.79 3.83 3.88
C PRO A 47 16.10 5.16 3.18
N GLN A 48 15.12 6.06 3.16
CA GLN A 48 15.36 7.44 2.74
C GLN A 48 16.54 7.96 3.57
N GLY A 49 17.67 8.21 2.93
CA GLY A 49 18.92 8.55 3.61
C GLY A 49 18.77 9.79 4.48
N ILE A 50 19.58 9.89 5.53
CA ILE A 50 19.73 11.17 6.24
C ILE A 50 20.33 12.21 5.29
N PRO A 51 19.87 13.48 5.32
CA PRO A 51 20.51 14.54 4.55
C PRO A 51 22.02 14.58 4.82
N THR A 52 22.82 14.52 3.76
CA THR A 52 24.29 14.58 3.88
C THR A 52 24.80 16.00 4.10
N GLU A 53 23.98 16.99 3.80
CA GLU A 53 24.33 18.40 3.95
C GLU A 53 24.04 18.88 5.38
N PRO A 54 24.92 19.72 5.95
CA PRO A 54 24.66 20.35 7.23
C PRO A 54 23.43 21.26 7.13
N PRO A 55 22.69 21.47 8.25
CA PRO A 55 21.57 22.40 8.27
C PRO A 55 22.05 23.84 7.97
N PRO A 56 21.19 24.70 7.41
CA PRO A 56 21.50 26.12 7.23
C PRO A 56 21.85 26.79 8.56
N GLU A 57 22.76 27.77 8.51
CA GLU A 57 23.08 28.58 9.68
C GLU A 57 21.87 29.39 10.15
N LEU A 58 21.67 29.44 11.46
CA LEU A 58 20.64 30.28 12.07
C LEU A 58 21.07 31.75 11.97
N PRO A 59 20.12 32.69 11.83
CA PRO A 59 20.43 34.10 11.94
C PRO A 59 20.99 34.42 13.34
N PRO A 60 21.76 35.52 13.48
CA PRO A 60 22.27 35.95 14.78
C PRO A 60 21.11 36.19 15.76
N ASN A 61 21.27 35.72 17.00
CA ASN A 61 20.29 35.90 18.07
C ASN A 61 20.21 37.35 18.60
N ALA A 62 21.13 38.21 18.18
CA ALA A 62 21.13 39.61 18.56
C ALA A 62 20.28 40.42 17.59
N PRO A 63 19.38 41.30 18.09
CA PRO A 63 18.76 42.29 17.24
C PRO A 63 19.86 43.18 16.63
N PRO A 64 19.62 43.76 15.44
CA PRO A 64 20.53 44.74 14.86
C PRO A 64 20.87 45.82 15.87
N GLU A 65 22.14 46.23 15.92
CA GLU A 65 22.52 47.37 16.76
C GLU A 65 21.73 48.60 16.31
N GLY A 66 20.90 49.12 17.23
CA GLY A 66 20.14 50.33 16.99
C GLY A 66 21.06 51.56 16.94
N PRO A 67 20.57 52.68 16.41
CA PRO A 67 21.31 53.93 16.47
C PRO A 67 21.61 54.29 17.94
N PRO A 68 22.72 55.00 18.21
CA PRO A 68 23.02 55.48 19.55
C PRO A 68 21.86 56.32 20.08
N ALA A 69 21.64 56.26 21.40
CA ALA A 69 20.60 57.05 22.05
C ALA A 69 20.72 58.53 21.69
N SER A 70 19.62 59.13 21.25
CA SER A 70 19.62 60.56 20.96
C SER A 70 19.67 61.35 22.28
N PRO A 71 20.14 62.61 22.27
CA PRO A 71 20.13 63.46 23.47
C PRO A 71 18.74 63.64 24.10
N ILE A 72 17.67 63.46 23.31
CA ILE A 72 16.27 63.53 23.76
C ILE A 72 15.89 62.28 24.59
N ASP A 73 16.53 61.14 24.31
CA ASP A 73 16.30 59.88 25.02
C ASP A 73 17.08 59.80 26.35
N LEU A 74 18.03 60.72 26.59
CA LEU A 74 18.79 60.80 27.83
C LEU A 74 18.04 61.64 28.88
N PRO A 75 18.10 61.26 30.18
CA PRO A 75 17.54 62.10 31.23
C PRO A 75 18.26 63.46 31.26
N PRO A 76 17.57 64.55 31.65
CA PRO A 76 18.15 65.88 31.69
C PRO A 76 19.46 65.91 32.50
N GLY A 77 20.53 66.43 31.89
CA GLY A 77 21.84 66.55 32.54
C GLY A 77 22.79 65.36 32.38
N ARG A 78 22.45 64.35 31.58
CA ARG A 78 23.44 63.37 31.08
C ARG A 78 23.94 63.79 29.71
N ASP A 79 25.21 64.20 29.64
CA ASP A 79 25.90 64.40 28.36
C ASP A 79 25.99 63.10 27.55
N PRO A 80 25.96 63.17 26.21
CA PRO A 80 26.25 62.03 25.35
C PRO A 80 27.63 61.45 25.68
N ARG A 81 27.73 60.13 25.79
CA ARG A 81 29.03 59.47 25.91
C ARG A 81 29.84 59.77 24.65
N GLN A 82 31.05 60.33 24.82
CA GLN A 82 31.97 60.52 23.71
C GLN A 82 32.32 59.15 23.11
N PRO A 83 32.41 59.03 21.76
CA PRO A 83 32.91 57.82 21.14
C PRO A 83 34.29 57.48 21.72
N GLN A 84 34.49 56.22 22.10
CA GLN A 84 35.84 55.75 22.40
C GLN A 84 36.50 55.44 21.06
N GLU A 85 37.52 56.21 20.70
CA GLU A 85 38.41 55.93 19.55
C GLU A 85 39.43 54.83 19.88
#